data_AF-A0A6S7IRN6-F1
#
_entry.id   AF-A0A6S7IRN6-F1
#
_cell.length_a   1.000
_cell.length_b   1.000
_cell.length_c   1.000
_cell.angle_alpha   90.00
_cell.angle_beta   90.00
_cell.angle_gamma   90.00
#
_symmetry.space_group_name_H-M   'P 1'
#
loop_
_entity.id
_entity.type
_entity.pdbx_description
1 polymer ?
#
loop_
_entity_poly.entity_id
_entity_poly.type
_entity_poly.pdbx_seq_one_letter_code
_entity_poly.pdbx_strand_id
1 'polypeptide(L)'
;MTCSGLYNSSTNLCRSDVSFHNKKRGDNEVFLQLRIKASKTDPFRASATITIGSNSGMYCPVRALQTYLSRAPTDYAGPLFCYSNGVPLSRSQFTKELRTLLAQGGHHPAHYAGHSFRIGAAPTAASQGLPHWLIQTLGRWSSDCYLRYIRTPINVLTDVSKRLIA
;
A
#
# COMPACT_ATOMS: atom_id res chain seq x y z
N MET A 1 -7.93 5.11 4.34
CA MET A 1 -6.73 4.69 5.08
C MET A 1 -6.30 5.80 6.02
N THR A 2 -6.19 7.04 5.57
CA THR A 2 -6.06 8.23 6.45
C THR A 2 -7.40 8.96 6.64
N CYS A 3 -7.53 9.70 7.73
CA CYS A 3 -8.74 10.49 8.03
C CYS A 3 -8.84 11.67 7.06
N SER A 4 -9.99 11.84 6.40
CA SER A 4 -10.33 13.04 5.61
C SER A 4 -11.04 14.11 6.46
N GLY A 5 -11.30 13.82 7.73
CA GLY A 5 -11.94 14.66 8.73
C GLY A 5 -11.64 14.12 10.14
N LEU A 6 -12.58 14.24 11.08
CA LEU A 6 -12.47 13.63 12.40
C LEU A 6 -12.35 12.10 12.29
N TYR A 7 -11.56 11.51 13.19
CA TYR A 7 -11.39 10.06 13.26
C TYR A 7 -12.71 9.37 13.66
N ASN A 8 -13.05 8.31 12.95
CA ASN A 8 -14.22 7.47 13.21
C ASN A 8 -13.78 5.99 13.14
N SER A 9 -13.81 5.30 14.27
CA SER A 9 -13.36 3.90 14.38
C SER A 9 -14.18 2.91 13.54
N SER A 10 -15.43 3.23 13.20
CA SER A 10 -16.28 2.38 12.34
C SER A 10 -15.89 2.44 10.86
N THR A 11 -15.17 3.47 10.43
CA THR A 11 -14.81 3.67 9.01
C THR A 11 -13.32 3.86 8.75
N ASN A 12 -12.57 4.27 9.77
CA ASN A 12 -11.12 4.41 9.73
C ASN A 12 -10.45 3.16 10.31
N LEU A 13 -9.19 2.97 9.92
CA LEU A 13 -8.42 1.79 10.34
C LEU A 13 -8.08 1.91 11.82
N CYS A 14 -8.36 0.85 12.55
CA CYS A 14 -7.95 0.66 13.93
C CYS A 14 -6.76 -0.31 14.00
N ARG A 15 -6.06 -0.35 15.13
CA ARG A 15 -5.10 -1.43 15.41
C ARG A 15 -5.75 -2.82 15.32
N SER A 16 -7.00 -2.94 15.76
CA SER A 16 -7.80 -4.17 15.68
C SER A 16 -8.04 -4.69 14.28
N ASP A 17 -7.81 -3.87 13.24
CA ASP A 17 -8.00 -4.30 11.86
C ASP A 17 -6.76 -4.98 11.27
N VAL A 18 -5.67 -5.07 12.04
CA VAL A 18 -4.41 -5.72 11.65
C VAL A 18 -4.30 -7.06 12.36
N SER A 19 -3.98 -8.10 11.59
CA SER A 19 -3.60 -9.41 12.11
C SER A 19 -2.33 -9.91 11.42
N PHE A 20 -1.50 -10.65 12.15
CA PHE A 20 -0.27 -11.25 11.65
C PHE A 20 -0.39 -12.78 11.71
N HIS A 21 0.06 -13.45 10.67
CA HIS A 21 -0.09 -14.90 10.50
C HIS A 21 1.18 -15.49 9.92
N ASN A 22 1.47 -16.75 10.26
CA ASN A 22 2.51 -17.53 9.58
C ASN A 22 1.90 -18.24 8.38
N LYS A 23 2.60 -18.30 7.25
CA LYS A 23 2.11 -19.01 6.04
C LYS A 23 1.88 -20.50 6.31
N LYS A 24 2.73 -21.09 7.13
CA LYS A 24 2.64 -22.49 7.57
C LYS A 24 3.02 -22.58 9.05
N ARG A 25 2.49 -23.59 9.74
CA ARG A 25 2.84 -23.87 11.13
C ARG A 25 4.32 -24.27 11.20
N GLY A 26 5.12 -23.53 11.98
CA GLY A 26 6.57 -23.73 12.10
C GLY A 26 7.43 -22.98 11.07
N ASP A 27 6.82 -22.21 10.19
CA ASP A 27 7.53 -21.34 9.24
C ASP A 27 7.75 -19.95 9.84
N ASN A 28 8.87 -19.33 9.47
CA ASN A 28 9.21 -17.94 9.83
C ASN A 28 8.64 -16.93 8.81
N GLU A 29 8.01 -17.38 7.72
CA GLU A 29 7.35 -16.50 6.78
C GLU A 29 6.02 -15.96 7.32
N VAL A 30 6.05 -14.67 7.70
CA VAL A 30 4.90 -13.94 8.24
C VAL A 30 4.21 -13.14 7.13
N PHE A 31 2.88 -13.07 7.18
CA PHE A 31 2.11 -12.11 6.41
C PHE A 31 1.16 -11.33 7.32
N LEU A 32 0.82 -10.10 6.92
CA LEU A 32 -0.18 -9.29 7.58
C LEU A 32 -1.49 -9.32 6.78
N GLN A 33 -2.60 -9.33 7.49
CA GLN A 33 -3.93 -9.06 6.94
C GLN A 33 -4.46 -7.77 7.54
N LEU A 34 -4.86 -6.84 6.66
CA LEU A 34 -5.46 -5.57 7.01
C LEU A 34 -6.90 -5.52 6.52
N ARG A 35 -7.84 -5.40 7.44
CA ARG A 35 -9.26 -5.29 7.12
C ARG A 35 -9.68 -3.83 6.92
N ILE A 36 -10.04 -3.49 5.69
CA ILE A 36 -10.63 -2.20 5.36
C ILE A 36 -12.13 -2.28 5.63
N LYS A 37 -12.61 -1.52 6.62
CA LYS A 37 -14.01 -1.53 7.05
C LYS A 37 -15.01 -1.04 6.00
N ALA A 38 -14.63 -0.01 5.23
CA ALA A 38 -15.47 0.57 4.19
C ALA A 38 -14.69 0.70 2.88
N SER A 39 -14.96 -0.17 1.90
CA SER A 39 -14.31 -0.12 0.60
C SER A 39 -14.93 0.98 -0.28
N LYS A 40 -14.11 1.94 -0.74
CA LYS A 40 -14.57 3.02 -1.63
C LYS A 40 -15.03 2.54 -3.01
N THR A 41 -14.53 1.39 -3.45
CA THR A 41 -14.84 0.82 -4.76
C THR A 41 -16.06 -0.10 -4.71
N ASP A 42 -16.64 -0.30 -3.54
CA ASP A 42 -17.82 -1.12 -3.33
C ASP A 42 -19.02 -0.19 -3.10
N PRO A 43 -20.09 -0.27 -3.93
CA PRO A 43 -21.26 0.59 -3.79
C PRO A 43 -22.02 0.37 -2.47
N PHE A 44 -21.90 -0.82 -1.88
CA PHE A 44 -22.46 -1.17 -0.57
C PHE A 44 -21.46 -0.93 0.57
N ARG A 45 -20.28 -0.39 0.27
CA ARG A 45 -19.16 -0.18 1.19
C ARG A 45 -18.74 -1.45 1.94
N ALA A 46 -18.89 -2.62 1.31
CA ALA A 46 -18.47 -3.88 1.91
C ALA A 46 -16.99 -3.82 2.32
N SER A 47 -16.66 -4.53 3.40
CA SER A 47 -15.28 -4.60 3.87
C SER A 47 -14.40 -5.36 2.89
N ALA A 48 -13.11 -5.03 2.84
CA ALA A 48 -12.14 -5.76 2.04
C ALA A 48 -10.89 -6.06 2.85
N THR A 49 -10.31 -7.24 2.66
CA THR A 49 -9.06 -7.62 3.32
C THR A 49 -7.89 -7.48 2.36
N ILE A 50 -6.81 -6.85 2.81
CA ILE A 50 -5.53 -6.77 2.10
C ILE A 50 -4.56 -7.71 2.77
N THR A 51 -3.96 -8.60 1.99
CA THR A 51 -2.90 -9.50 2.45
C THR A 51 -1.54 -8.98 1.96
N ILE A 52 -0.58 -8.82 2.87
CA ILE A 52 0.78 -8.35 2.54
C ILE A 52 1.80 -9.32 3.14
N GLY A 53 2.62 -9.93 2.30
CA GLY A 53 3.70 -10.83 2.74
C GLY A 53 4.92 -10.09 3.27
N SER A 54 5.65 -10.71 4.20
CA SER A 54 6.98 -10.25 4.57
C SER A 54 7.98 -10.47 3.42
N ASN A 55 9.04 -9.67 3.40
CA ASN A 55 10.21 -9.91 2.58
C ASN A 55 11.50 -9.74 3.40
N SER A 56 12.62 -10.20 2.85
CA SER A 56 13.96 -10.08 3.46
C SER A 56 14.64 -8.72 3.19
N GLY A 57 14.00 -7.85 2.40
CA GLY A 57 14.54 -6.55 2.03
C GLY A 57 14.56 -5.55 3.18
N MET A 58 15.31 -4.46 2.99
CA MET A 58 15.40 -3.35 3.94
C MET A 58 14.01 -2.72 4.23
N TYR A 59 13.13 -2.71 3.23
CA TYR A 59 11.80 -2.10 3.30
C TYR A 59 10.69 -3.15 3.38
N CYS A 60 10.78 -4.05 4.36
CA CYS A 60 9.75 -5.05 4.61
C CYS A 60 8.50 -4.43 5.27
N PRO A 61 7.31 -4.44 4.61
CA PRO A 61 6.12 -3.76 5.13
C PRO A 61 5.58 -4.41 6.41
N VAL A 62 5.68 -5.74 6.54
CA VAL A 62 5.29 -6.47 7.75
C VAL A 62 6.14 -6.02 8.94
N ARG A 63 7.48 -6.02 8.78
CA ARG A 63 8.41 -5.61 9.83
C ARG A 63 8.24 -4.14 10.19
N ALA A 64 8.11 -3.26 9.18
CA ALA A 64 7.88 -1.83 9.40
C ALA A 64 6.61 -1.58 10.22
N LEU A 65 5.51 -2.28 9.93
CA LEU A 65 4.27 -2.15 10.69
C LEU A 65 4.41 -2.71 12.11
N GLN A 66 5.08 -3.85 12.30
CA GLN A 66 5.34 -4.41 13.64
C GLN A 66 6.17 -3.44 14.50
N THR A 67 7.25 -2.87 13.95
CA THR A 67 8.08 -1.89 14.65
C THR A 67 7.32 -0.61 14.98
N TYR A 68 6.45 -0.17 14.08
CA TYR A 68 5.58 0.98 14.36
C TYR A 68 4.58 0.65 15.48
N LEU A 69 3.93 -0.52 15.43
CA LEU A 69 2.95 -0.94 16.44
C LEU A 69 3.57 -1.16 17.83
N SER A 70 4.83 -1.56 17.94
CA SER A 70 5.49 -1.65 19.25
C SER A 70 5.75 -0.30 19.91
N ARG A 71 5.64 0.81 19.16
CA ARG A 71 5.92 2.18 19.63
C ARG A 71 4.70 3.09 19.66
N ALA A 72 3.66 2.79 18.87
CA ALA A 72 2.52 3.70 18.77
C ALA A 72 1.71 3.72 20.08
N PRO A 73 1.24 4.91 20.51
CA PRO A 73 0.63 5.15 21.83
C PRO A 73 -0.86 4.78 21.90
N THR A 74 -1.39 4.02 20.93
CA THR A 74 -2.83 3.76 20.80
C THR A 74 -3.21 2.38 21.31
N ASP A 75 -4.41 2.26 21.86
CA ASP A 75 -4.97 0.97 22.26
C ASP A 75 -5.46 0.17 21.03
N TYR A 76 -5.97 -1.03 21.27
CA TYR A 76 -6.41 -1.94 20.21
C TYR A 76 -7.55 -1.36 19.36
N ALA A 77 -8.45 -0.56 19.95
CA ALA A 77 -9.56 0.10 19.25
C ALA A 77 -9.18 1.46 18.63
N GLY A 78 -8.03 2.02 19.01
CA GLY A 78 -7.52 3.31 18.55
C GLY A 78 -7.05 3.32 17.11
N PRO A 79 -6.73 4.50 16.56
CA PRO A 79 -6.33 4.67 15.17
C PRO A 79 -5.07 3.85 14.87
N LEU A 80 -5.06 3.21 13.71
CA LEU A 80 -3.90 2.45 13.25
C LEU A 80 -2.68 3.38 13.09
N PHE A 81 -2.85 4.52 12.42
CA PHE A 81 -1.80 5.51 12.21
C PHE A 81 -2.06 6.76 13.03
N CYS A 82 -1.13 7.12 13.90
CA CYS A 82 -1.18 8.30 14.75
C CYS A 82 0.22 8.85 15.00
N TYR A 83 0.27 10.10 15.46
CA TYR A 83 1.48 10.69 16.02
C TYR A 83 1.79 10.13 17.41
N SER A 84 2.97 10.44 17.95
CA SER A 84 3.40 10.01 19.30
C SER A 84 2.52 10.56 20.42
N ASN A 85 1.76 11.63 20.17
CA ASN A 85 0.77 12.17 21.08
C ASN A 85 -0.63 11.52 20.93
N GLY A 86 -0.75 10.45 20.13
CA GLY A 86 -2.01 9.74 19.91
C GLY A 86 -2.96 10.38 18.90
N VAL A 87 -2.64 11.56 18.36
CA VAL A 87 -3.48 12.23 17.36
C VAL A 87 -3.51 11.40 16.07
N PRO A 88 -4.71 11.04 15.55
CA PRO A 88 -4.85 10.27 14.31
C PRO A 88 -4.19 10.98 13.12
N LEU A 89 -3.49 10.22 12.28
CA LEU A 89 -2.83 10.75 11.09
C LEU A 89 -3.85 11.02 9.98
N SER A 90 -4.10 12.29 9.70
CA SER A 90 -4.97 12.72 8.60
C SER A 90 -4.29 12.62 7.23
N ARG A 91 -5.08 12.70 6.15
CA ARG A 91 -4.57 12.65 4.78
C ARG A 91 -3.65 13.83 4.44
N SER A 92 -4.04 15.03 4.88
CA SER A 92 -3.26 16.26 4.63
C SER A 92 -1.94 16.21 5.38
N GLN A 93 -1.95 15.78 6.64
CA GLN A 93 -0.75 15.54 7.43
C GLN A 93 0.17 14.51 6.78
N PHE A 94 -0.33 13.32 6.44
CA PHE A 94 0.47 12.31 5.72
C PHE A 94 1.11 12.87 4.44
N THR A 95 0.34 13.62 3.64
CA THR A 95 0.85 14.19 2.39
C THR A 95 1.90 15.27 2.65
N LYS A 96 1.73 16.07 3.72
CA LYS A 96 2.71 17.06 4.15
C LYS A 96 4.01 16.39 4.57
N GLU A 97 3.96 15.39 5.46
CA GLU A 97 5.16 14.67 5.93
C GLU A 97 5.88 13.98 4.77
N LEU A 98 5.13 13.31 3.88
CA LEU A 98 5.69 12.69 2.69
C LEU A 98 6.46 13.70 1.83
N ARG A 99 5.87 14.87 1.59
CA ARG A 99 6.49 15.93 0.79
C ARG A 99 7.74 16.50 1.45
N THR A 100 7.72 16.68 2.77
CA THR A 100 8.89 17.12 3.54
C THR A 100 10.04 16.12 3.39
N LEU A 101 9.77 14.82 3.59
CA LEU A 101 10.79 13.77 3.48
C LEU A 101 11.35 13.66 2.05
N LEU A 102 10.49 13.78 1.04
CA LEU A 102 10.92 13.77 -0.36
C LEU A 102 11.79 14.99 -0.72
N ALA A 103 11.46 16.18 -0.20
CA ALA A 103 12.28 17.38 -0.38
C ALA A 103 13.69 17.19 0.18
N GLN A 104 13.80 16.58 1.37
CA GLN A 104 15.08 16.27 2.00
C GLN A 104 15.91 15.28 1.18
N GLY A 105 15.24 14.38 0.44
CA GLY A 105 15.88 13.47 -0.52
C GLY A 105 16.17 14.09 -1.90
N GLY A 106 15.95 15.40 -2.10
CA GLY A 106 16.21 16.08 -3.38
C GLY A 106 15.11 15.91 -4.43
N HIS A 107 13.94 15.41 -4.07
CA HIS A 107 12.81 15.26 -4.99
C HIS A 107 11.88 16.48 -4.95
N HIS A 108 11.27 16.84 -6.09
CA HIS A 108 10.33 17.95 -6.17
C HIS A 108 8.96 17.59 -5.54
N PRO A 109 8.61 18.13 -4.35
CA PRO A 109 7.51 17.57 -3.55
C PRO A 109 6.13 17.74 -4.17
N ALA A 110 5.94 18.77 -5.01
CA ALA A 110 4.65 19.04 -5.66
C ALA A 110 4.19 17.88 -6.56
N HIS A 111 5.11 17.04 -7.05
CA HIS A 111 4.80 15.90 -7.92
C HIS A 111 4.27 14.68 -7.17
N TYR A 112 4.28 14.72 -5.83
CA TYR A 112 3.98 13.55 -5.00
C TYR A 112 2.77 13.79 -4.10
N ALA A 113 1.95 12.74 -4.01
CA ALA A 113 0.83 12.61 -3.09
C ALA A 113 0.57 11.12 -2.82
N GLY A 114 -0.39 10.80 -1.95
CA GLY A 114 -0.72 9.40 -1.65
C GLY A 114 -1.07 8.54 -2.88
N HIS A 115 -1.62 9.12 -3.95
CA HIS A 115 -1.91 8.40 -5.19
C HIS A 115 -0.65 8.01 -5.98
N SER A 116 0.45 8.74 -5.81
CA SER A 116 1.72 8.48 -6.50
C SER A 116 2.26 7.08 -6.18
N PHE A 117 2.02 6.55 -4.97
CA PHE A 117 2.37 5.17 -4.63
C PHE A 117 1.67 4.14 -5.52
N ARG A 118 0.40 4.37 -5.88
CA ARG A 118 -0.35 3.46 -6.78
C ARG A 118 0.16 3.58 -8.22
N ILE A 119 0.44 4.81 -8.66
CA ILE A 119 1.01 5.08 -9.99
C ILE A 119 2.38 4.41 -10.14
N GLY A 120 3.23 4.43 -9.11
CA GLY A 120 4.54 3.78 -9.13
C GLY A 120 4.47 2.27 -8.94
N ALA A 121 3.54 1.75 -8.13
CA ALA A 121 3.47 0.31 -7.85
C ALA A 121 3.05 -0.53 -9.07
N ALA A 122 2.09 -0.07 -9.87
CA ALA A 122 1.64 -0.79 -11.07
C ALA A 122 2.77 -1.08 -12.09
N PRO A 123 3.51 -0.08 -12.60
CA PRO A 123 4.61 -0.31 -13.53
C PRO A 123 5.76 -1.08 -12.89
N THR A 124 6.06 -0.88 -11.60
CA THR A 124 7.07 -1.69 -10.90
C THR A 124 6.68 -3.16 -10.89
N ALA A 125 5.42 -3.49 -10.56
CA ALA A 125 4.95 -4.87 -10.61
C ALA A 125 5.01 -5.45 -12.04
N ALA A 126 4.63 -4.67 -13.06
CA ALA A 126 4.73 -5.08 -14.45
C ALA A 126 6.18 -5.34 -14.90
N SER A 127 7.13 -4.50 -14.48
CA SER A 127 8.56 -4.69 -14.78
C SER A 127 9.16 -5.94 -14.14
N GLN A 128 8.57 -6.41 -13.04
CA GLN A 128 8.92 -7.67 -12.38
C GLN A 128 8.20 -8.88 -12.99
N GLY A 129 7.50 -8.69 -14.11
CA GLY A 129 6.82 -9.77 -14.84
C GLY A 129 5.57 -10.30 -14.16
N LEU A 130 4.98 -9.56 -13.20
CA LEU A 130 3.74 -10.00 -12.57
C LEU A 130 2.60 -9.99 -13.61
N PRO A 131 1.76 -11.04 -13.63
CA PRO A 131 0.65 -11.09 -14.56
C PRO A 131 -0.38 -10.01 -14.21
N HIS A 132 -1.10 -9.55 -15.24
CA HIS A 132 -2.03 -8.42 -15.16
C HIS A 132 -3.11 -8.61 -14.07
N TRP A 133 -3.66 -9.81 -13.90
CA TRP A 133 -4.66 -10.12 -12.87
C TRP A 133 -4.11 -9.96 -11.44
N LEU A 134 -2.82 -10.23 -11.23
CA LEU A 134 -2.17 -10.07 -9.94
C LEU A 134 -1.91 -8.58 -9.64
N ILE A 135 -1.47 -7.82 -10.64
CA ILE A 135 -1.33 -6.36 -10.54
C ILE A 135 -2.68 -5.72 -10.19
N GLN A 136 -3.73 -6.15 -10.89
CA GLN A 136 -5.10 -5.72 -10.67
C GLN A 136 -5.56 -6.02 -9.23
N THR A 137 -5.26 -7.23 -8.73
CA THR A 137 -5.55 -7.66 -7.35
C THR A 137 -4.79 -6.82 -6.33
N LEU A 138 -3.48 -6.63 -6.50
CA LEU A 138 -2.63 -5.84 -5.59
C LEU A 138 -3.11 -4.39 -5.48
N GLY A 139 -3.49 -3.79 -6.60
CA GLY A 139 -4.04 -2.45 -6.60
C GLY A 139 -5.51 -2.38 -6.23
N ARG A 140 -6.25 -3.49 -6.16
CA ARG A 140 -7.71 -3.52 -5.98
C ARG A 140 -8.43 -2.69 -7.04
N TRP A 141 -7.99 -2.81 -8.29
CA TRP A 141 -8.66 -2.18 -9.43
C TRP A 141 -9.76 -3.09 -9.96
N SER A 142 -10.98 -2.59 -10.10
CA SER A 142 -12.10 -3.35 -10.70
C SER A 142 -12.08 -3.31 -12.23
N SER A 143 -11.28 -2.42 -12.83
CA SER A 143 -11.16 -2.24 -14.28
C SER A 143 -9.70 -2.04 -14.69
N ASP A 144 -9.47 -2.05 -16.00
CA ASP A 144 -8.15 -1.89 -16.62
C ASP A 144 -7.57 -0.46 -16.55
N CYS A 145 -8.14 0.41 -15.71
CA CYS A 145 -7.65 1.77 -15.52
C CYS A 145 -6.17 1.84 -15.07
N TYR A 146 -5.63 0.78 -14.48
CA TYR A 146 -4.23 0.67 -14.09
C TYR A 146 -3.26 0.57 -15.27
N LEU A 147 -3.73 0.12 -16.44
CA LEU A 147 -2.92 0.06 -17.66
C LEU A 147 -2.39 1.44 -18.05
N ARG A 148 -3.12 2.51 -17.72
CA ARG A 148 -2.67 3.90 -17.95
C ARG A 148 -1.39 4.26 -17.19
N TYR A 149 -1.04 3.51 -16.14
CA TYR A 149 0.19 3.72 -15.37
C TYR A 149 1.37 2.90 -15.92
N ILE A 150 1.11 1.85 -16.70
CA ILE A 150 2.13 0.96 -17.23
C ILE A 150 2.57 1.50 -18.59
N ARG A 151 3.81 1.99 -18.67
CA ARG A 151 4.42 2.42 -19.93
C ARG A 151 5.39 1.35 -20.39
N THR A 152 5.24 0.92 -21.64
CA THR A 152 6.15 -0.07 -22.24
C THR A 152 7.49 0.59 -22.57
N PRO A 153 8.60 0.14 -21.97
CA PRO A 153 9.93 0.64 -22.31
C PRO A 153 10.30 0.35 -23.77
N ILE A 154 11.10 1.22 -24.38
CA ILE A 154 11.51 1.08 -25.79
C ILE A 154 12.23 -0.24 -26.06
N ASN A 155 13.06 -0.71 -25.12
CA ASN A 155 13.79 -1.97 -25.26
C ASN A 155 12.85 -3.19 -25.33
N VAL A 156 11.75 -3.16 -24.55
CA VAL A 156 10.72 -4.21 -24.60
C VAL A 156 10.08 -4.25 -25.99
N LEU A 157 9.76 -3.08 -26.56
CA LEU A 157 9.20 -2.98 -27.92
C LEU A 157 10.18 -3.50 -28.98
N THR A 158 11.46 -3.14 -28.88
CA THR A 158 12.47 -3.58 -29.85
C THR A 158 12.76 -5.07 -29.78
N ASP A 159 12.59 -5.72 -28.62
CA ASP A 159 12.80 -7.16 -28.47
C ASP A 159 11.62 -8.01 -29.00
N VAL A 160 10.47 -7.40 -29.29
CA VAL A 160 9.30 -8.11 -29.84
C VAL A 160 9.64 -8.77 -31.18
N SER A 161 10.37 -8.08 -32.06
CA SER A 161 10.75 -8.60 -33.38
C SER A 161 11.51 -9.92 -33.29
N LYS A 162 12.41 -10.05 -32.30
CA LYS A 162 13.18 -11.28 -32.06
C LYS A 162 12.31 -12.44 -31.59
N ARG A 163 11.25 -12.16 -30.83
CA ARG A 163 10.33 -13.19 -30.29
C ARG A 163 9.32 -13.70 -31.32
N LEU A 164 9.06 -12.93 -32.37
CA LEU A 164 8.05 -13.30 -33.40
C LEU A 164 8.58 -14.26 -34.47
N ILE A 165 9.89 -14.50 -34.52
CA ILE A 165 10.56 -15.35 -35.52
C ILE A 165 10.98 -16.71 -34.91
N ALA A 166 10.84 -16.87 -33.59
CA ALA A 166 11.12 -18.11 -32.86
C ALA A 166 9.83 -18.95 -32.72
#